data_AF-A0AA44MQI9-F1
#
_entry.id   AF-A0AA44MQI9-F1
#
_cell.length_a   1.000
_cell.length_b   1.000
_cell.length_c   1.000
_cell.angle_alpha   90.00
_cell.angle_beta   90.00
_cell.angle_gamma   90.00
#
_symmetry.space_group_name_H-M   'P 1'
#
loop_
_entity.id
_entity.type
_entity.pdbx_description
1 polymer ?
#
loop_
_entity_poly.entity_id
_entity_poly.type
_entity_poly.pdbx_seq_one_letter_code
_entity_poly.pdbx_strand_id
1 'polypeptide(L)'
;MGLANWENHYDIPENMSWYYFYPNSSKALREIIEKEDINRFHAVLIEDGQYSRDLFSYVKCFEPYTLFYNQNLQINDREVVDFLKKRCAQAIDFLSPQQLINDLSKSLFGGGYGDKLFPPTIQVNPNFTGAISYQGLDYVSLEGDFGQDFP
;
A
#
# COMPACT_ATOMS: atom_id res chain seq x y z
N MET A 1 -6.89 11.86 7.75
CA MET A 1 -7.08 12.81 8.84
C MET A 1 -6.02 13.88 8.78
N GLY A 2 -6.42 15.13 8.91
CA GLY A 2 -5.55 16.25 8.60
C GLY A 2 -6.28 17.58 8.62
N LEU A 3 -5.58 18.66 8.33
CA LEU A 3 -6.15 20.01 8.37
C LEU A 3 -7.01 20.32 7.13
N ALA A 4 -6.80 19.60 6.03
CA ALA A 4 -7.56 19.74 4.79
C ALA A 4 -8.13 18.40 4.33
N ASN A 5 -9.34 18.42 3.75
CA ASN A 5 -9.89 17.26 3.06
C ASN A 5 -9.29 17.17 1.65
N TRP A 6 -8.55 16.11 1.38
CA TRP A 6 -7.91 15.87 0.07
C TRP A 6 -8.92 15.71 -1.06
N GLU A 7 -10.14 15.24 -0.79
CA GLU A 7 -11.22 15.15 -1.78
C GLU A 7 -11.59 16.52 -2.38
N ASN A 8 -11.36 17.61 -1.66
CA ASN A 8 -11.61 18.96 -2.18
C ASN A 8 -10.52 19.45 -3.15
N HIS A 9 -9.40 18.73 -3.24
CA HIS A 9 -8.19 19.16 -3.94
C HIS A 9 -7.70 18.14 -4.98
N TYR A 10 -8.13 16.88 -4.89
CA TYR A 10 -7.66 15.75 -5.68
C TYR A 10 -8.82 14.86 -6.09
N ASP A 11 -8.63 14.15 -7.20
CA ASP A 11 -9.64 13.23 -7.72
C ASP A 11 -9.60 11.93 -6.94
N ILE A 12 -10.71 11.60 -6.27
CA ILE A 12 -10.89 10.34 -5.56
C ILE A 12 -11.48 9.30 -6.53
N PRO A 13 -10.81 8.15 -6.73
CA PRO A 13 -11.34 7.08 -7.56
C PRO A 13 -12.70 6.56 -7.07
N GLU A 14 -13.63 6.30 -8.00
CA GLU A 14 -15.00 5.86 -7.68
C GLU A 14 -15.07 4.54 -6.90
N ASN A 15 -14.02 3.72 -6.97
CA ASN A 15 -13.92 2.46 -6.24
C ASN A 15 -13.45 2.63 -4.78
N MET A 16 -13.29 3.86 -4.28
CA MET A 16 -12.88 4.15 -2.92
C MET A 16 -13.97 4.89 -2.14
N SER A 17 -14.24 4.43 -0.92
CA SER A 17 -15.00 5.21 0.07
C SER A 17 -14.03 6.11 0.84
N TRP A 18 -14.08 7.42 0.59
CA TRP A 18 -13.19 8.39 1.22
C TRP A 18 -13.85 9.06 2.42
N TYR A 19 -13.15 9.05 3.56
CA TYR A 19 -13.63 9.67 4.79
C TYR A 19 -12.60 10.67 5.31
N TYR A 20 -13.05 11.88 5.56
CA TYR A 20 -12.25 12.93 6.18
C TYR A 20 -12.72 13.21 7.60
N PHE A 21 -11.76 13.38 8.50
CA PHE A 21 -12.00 13.89 9.84
C PHE A 21 -10.86 14.82 10.26
N TYR A 22 -11.27 15.90 10.92
CA TYR A 22 -10.39 16.91 11.50
C TYR A 22 -9.72 16.36 12.77
N PRO A 23 -8.42 16.58 12.98
CA PRO A 23 -7.69 16.06 14.13
C PRO A 23 -8.15 16.67 15.46
N ASN A 24 -7.81 15.98 16.56
CA ASN A 24 -8.24 16.27 17.93
C ASN A 24 -9.76 16.19 18.13
N SER A 25 -10.42 15.33 17.36
CA SER A 25 -11.86 15.13 17.40
C SER A 25 -12.22 13.64 17.28
N SER A 26 -11.93 12.89 18.35
CA SER A 26 -12.32 11.47 18.47
C SER A 26 -13.84 11.23 18.33
N LYS A 27 -14.66 12.27 18.54
CA LYS A 27 -16.12 12.22 18.31
C LYS A 27 -16.45 12.12 16.82
N ALA A 28 -15.75 12.84 15.95
CA ALA A 28 -16.01 12.81 14.51
C ALA A 28 -15.69 11.43 13.92
N LEU A 29 -14.58 10.82 14.35
CA LEU A 29 -14.24 9.45 13.95
C LEU A 29 -15.30 8.45 14.41
N ARG A 30 -15.81 8.61 15.64
CA ARG A 30 -16.89 7.76 16.17
C ARG A 30 -18.15 7.84 15.33
N GLU A 31 -18.59 9.05 15.01
CA GLU A 31 -19.81 9.29 14.23
C GLU A 31 -19.72 8.63 12.85
N ILE A 32 -18.54 8.70 12.20
CA ILE A 32 -18.31 8.02 10.93
C ILE A 32 -18.37 6.49 11.09
N ILE A 33 -17.67 5.95 12.09
CA ILE A 33 -17.66 4.50 12.36
C ILE A 33 -19.08 3.98 12.62
N GLU A 34 -19.87 4.68 13.43
CA GLU A 34 -21.23 4.28 13.79
C GLU A 34 -22.22 4.48 12.63
N LYS A 35 -22.12 5.59 11.88
CA LYS A 35 -23.04 5.91 10.79
C LYS A 35 -22.86 5.02 9.57
N GLU A 36 -21.61 4.68 9.25
CA GLU A 36 -21.26 3.91 8.05
C GLU A 36 -20.98 2.42 8.38
N ASP A 37 -21.24 1.99 9.62
CA ASP A 37 -21.03 0.62 10.14
C ASP A 37 -19.61 0.08 9.83
N ILE A 38 -18.59 0.93 10.02
CA ILE A 38 -17.21 0.60 9.65
C ILE A 38 -16.58 -0.27 10.72
N ASN A 39 -16.33 -1.53 10.37
CA ASN A 39 -15.58 -2.46 11.22
C ASN A 39 -14.06 -2.39 11.00
N ARG A 40 -13.61 -1.92 9.82
CA ARG A 40 -12.19 -1.87 9.45
C ARG A 40 -11.92 -0.81 8.38
N PHE A 41 -10.81 -0.08 8.54
CA PHE A 41 -10.25 0.78 7.51
C PHE A 41 -9.16 0.06 6.72
N HIS A 42 -9.18 0.19 5.39
CA HIS A 42 -8.14 -0.37 4.51
C HIS A 42 -6.87 0.49 4.50
N ALA A 43 -7.04 1.81 4.61
CA ALA A 43 -5.95 2.76 4.77
C ALA A 43 -6.40 3.97 5.58
N VAL A 44 -5.49 4.52 6.38
CA VAL A 44 -5.68 5.77 7.11
C VAL A 44 -4.46 6.65 6.86
N LEU A 45 -4.67 7.79 6.21
CA LEU A 45 -3.65 8.80 6.03
C LEU A 45 -3.61 9.75 7.24
N ILE A 46 -2.44 9.96 7.81
CA ILE A 46 -2.20 10.77 9.00
C ILE A 46 -1.21 11.88 8.63
N GLU A 47 -1.71 13.12 8.48
CA GLU A 47 -0.88 14.27 8.09
C GLU A 47 0.13 14.69 9.16
N ASP A 48 -0.17 14.48 10.44
CA ASP A 48 0.72 14.68 11.59
C ASP A 48 0.58 13.51 12.56
N GLY A 49 1.70 12.92 12.98
CA GLY A 49 1.73 11.75 13.84
C GLY A 49 0.98 11.98 15.17
N GLN A 50 0.99 13.21 15.70
CA GLN A 50 0.27 13.54 16.93
C GLN A 50 -1.23 13.29 16.83
N TYR A 51 -1.78 13.37 15.61
CA TYR A 51 -3.19 13.15 15.37
C TYR A 51 -3.60 11.69 15.59
N SER A 52 -2.66 10.75 15.57
CA SER A 52 -2.97 9.33 15.79
C SER A 52 -3.55 9.05 17.17
N ARG A 53 -3.45 9.98 18.14
CA ARG A 53 -4.07 9.87 19.47
C ARG A 53 -5.58 9.64 19.38
N ASP A 54 -6.26 10.26 18.42
CA ASP A 54 -7.71 10.07 18.20
C ASP A 54 -8.07 8.62 17.82
N LEU A 55 -7.09 7.86 17.30
CA LEU A 55 -7.28 6.48 16.86
C LEU A 55 -7.18 5.47 18.01
N PHE A 56 -6.64 5.87 19.17
CA PHE A 56 -6.31 4.94 20.27
C PHE A 56 -7.56 4.21 20.79
N SER A 57 -8.68 4.92 20.89
CA SER A 57 -9.96 4.35 21.36
C SER A 57 -10.60 3.39 20.35
N TYR A 58 -10.21 3.47 19.07
CA TYR A 58 -10.80 2.68 17.97
C TYR A 58 -9.78 1.72 17.35
N VAL A 59 -8.75 1.36 18.11
CA VAL A 59 -7.62 0.55 17.66
C VAL A 59 -8.00 -0.75 16.93
N LYS A 60 -9.18 -1.32 17.25
CA LYS A 60 -9.70 -2.55 16.61
C LYS A 60 -10.06 -2.35 15.13
N CYS A 61 -10.32 -1.11 14.71
CA CYS A 61 -10.65 -0.79 13.31
C CYS A 61 -9.41 -0.68 12.41
N PHE A 62 -8.21 -0.75 12.99
CA PHE A 62 -6.94 -0.53 12.29
C PHE A 62 -6.05 -1.78 12.40
N GLU A 63 -5.94 -2.51 11.31
CA GLU A 63 -5.02 -3.65 11.19
C GLU A 63 -3.57 -3.18 11.00
N PRO A 64 -2.57 -4.04 11.27
CA PRO A 64 -1.19 -3.73 10.93
C PRO A 64 -1.04 -3.29 9.47
N TYR A 65 -0.12 -2.36 9.19
CA TYR A 65 0.19 -1.83 7.86
C TYR A 65 -0.91 -0.98 7.18
N THR A 66 -2.02 -0.69 7.87
CA THR A 66 -3.11 0.16 7.35
C THR A 66 -2.96 1.64 7.69
N LEU A 67 -2.03 2.00 8.59
CA LEU A 67 -1.78 3.39 8.98
C LEU A 67 -0.60 3.94 8.19
N PHE A 68 -0.78 5.12 7.59
CA PHE A 68 0.24 5.80 6.82
C PHE A 68 0.43 7.21 7.36
N TYR A 69 1.68 7.61 7.60
CA TYR A 69 2.00 8.96 8.07
C TYR A 69 3.08 9.60 7.21
N ASN A 70 3.10 10.93 7.16
CA ASN A 70 4.09 11.65 6.39
C ASN A 70 5.51 11.40 6.94
N GLN A 71 6.41 10.90 6.08
CA GLN A 71 7.77 10.52 6.44
C GLN A 71 8.62 11.68 7.01
N ASN A 72 8.26 12.93 6.70
CA ASN A 72 9.01 14.11 7.12
C ASN A 72 8.66 14.57 8.55
N LEU A 73 7.77 13.85 9.25
CA LEU A 73 7.28 14.24 10.57
C LEU A 73 8.25 13.87 11.69
N GLN A 74 8.46 14.81 12.62
CA GLN A 74 9.13 14.55 13.89
C GLN A 74 8.07 14.25 14.97
N ILE A 75 8.06 13.02 15.46
CA ILE A 75 7.13 12.57 16.49
C ILE A 75 7.89 12.46 17.82
N ASN A 76 7.64 13.42 18.71
CA ASN A 76 8.29 13.46 20.03
C ASN A 76 7.52 12.69 21.11
N ASP A 77 6.29 12.31 20.81
CA ASP A 77 5.37 11.69 21.75
C ASP A 77 5.55 10.17 21.77
N ARG A 78 5.98 9.65 22.93
CA ARG A 78 6.30 8.22 23.09
C ARG A 78 5.09 7.31 22.88
N GLU A 79 3.90 7.71 23.33
CA GLU A 79 2.70 6.88 23.19
C GLU A 79 2.27 6.76 21.72
N VAL A 80 2.38 7.88 20.99
CA VAL A 80 2.13 7.92 19.54
C VAL A 80 3.13 7.03 18.82
N VAL A 81 4.43 7.15 19.13
CA VAL A 81 5.48 6.31 18.52
C VAL A 81 5.20 4.83 18.81
N ASP A 82 4.87 4.47 20.05
CA ASP A 82 4.58 3.09 20.43
C ASP A 82 3.32 2.57 19.74
N PHE A 83 2.29 3.39 19.58
CA PHE A 83 1.07 3.03 18.84
C PHE A 83 1.36 2.76 17.35
N LEU A 84 2.04 3.69 16.68
CA LEU A 84 2.40 3.56 15.26
C LEU A 84 3.28 2.32 15.03
N LYS A 85 4.25 2.06 15.91
CA LYS A 85 5.09 0.85 15.86
C LYS A 85 4.27 -0.43 16.04
N LYS A 86 3.38 -0.49 17.04
CA LYS A 86 2.52 -1.66 17.28
C LYS A 86 1.58 -1.96 16.12
N ARG A 87 1.23 -0.93 15.33
CA ARG A 87 0.39 -1.05 14.14
C ARG A 87 1.19 -1.16 12.84
N CYS A 88 2.51 -1.28 12.91
CA CYS A 88 3.38 -1.34 11.75
C CYS A 88 3.07 -0.22 10.74
N ALA A 89 2.83 1.00 11.25
CA ALA A 89 2.48 2.14 10.42
C ALA A 89 3.62 2.48 9.44
N GLN A 90 3.25 2.89 8.23
CA GLN A 90 4.19 3.14 7.15
C GLN A 90 4.46 4.64 7.01
N ALA A 91 5.74 5.01 7.06
CA ALA A 91 6.18 6.34 6.67
C ALA A 91 6.15 6.43 5.14
N ILE A 92 5.40 7.40 4.60
CA ILE A 92 5.30 7.60 3.16
C ILE A 92 5.43 9.07 2.79
N ASP A 93 5.76 9.34 1.53
CA ASP A 93 5.84 10.69 1.02
C ASP A 93 4.45 11.24 0.65
N PHE A 94 4.12 12.41 1.19
CA PHE A 94 2.88 13.12 0.89
C PHE A 94 3.09 14.22 -0.18
N LEU A 95 4.28 14.35 -0.77
CA LEU A 95 4.57 15.37 -1.79
C LEU A 95 3.81 15.17 -3.11
N SER A 96 3.32 13.96 -3.38
CA SER A 96 2.50 13.65 -4.57
C SER A 96 1.14 13.02 -4.21
N PRO A 97 0.20 13.77 -3.61
CA PRO A 97 -1.07 13.23 -3.09
C PRO A 97 -1.91 12.48 -4.12
N GLN A 98 -2.03 13.00 -5.35
CA GLN A 98 -2.80 12.34 -6.41
C GLN A 98 -2.24 10.96 -6.77
N GLN A 99 -0.92 10.83 -6.85
CA GLN A 99 -0.28 9.54 -7.12
C GLN A 99 -0.51 8.57 -5.96
N LEU A 100 -0.38 9.04 -4.72
CA LEU A 100 -0.64 8.23 -3.54
C LEU A 100 -2.09 7.71 -3.49
N ILE A 101 -3.07 8.56 -3.79
CA ILE A 101 -4.49 8.16 -3.89
C ILE A 101 -4.66 7.06 -4.94
N ASN A 102 -4.07 7.26 -6.13
CA ASN A 102 -4.14 6.29 -7.23
C ASN A 102 -3.49 4.96 -6.86
N ASP A 103 -2.34 4.98 -6.17
CA ASP A 103 -1.64 3.77 -5.74
C ASP A 103 -2.44 3.00 -4.69
N LEU A 104 -3.03 3.70 -3.71
CA LEU A 104 -3.88 3.08 -2.69
C LEU A 104 -5.14 2.44 -3.31
N SER A 105 -5.72 3.06 -4.34
CA SER A 105 -6.89 2.50 -5.04
C SER A 105 -6.63 1.14 -5.73
N LYS A 106 -5.36 0.79 -5.95
CA LYS A 106 -4.92 -0.42 -6.67
C LYS A 106 -4.11 -1.39 -5.83
N SER A 107 -3.68 -1.02 -4.62
CA SER A 107 -2.75 -1.83 -3.82
C SER A 107 -3.40 -2.45 -2.58
N LEU A 108 -4.52 -1.90 -2.11
CA LEU A 108 -5.18 -2.31 -0.86
C LEU A 108 -6.11 -3.52 -1.04
N PHE A 109 -5.67 -4.54 -1.78
CA PHE A 109 -6.42 -5.80 -1.90
C PHE A 109 -6.15 -6.69 -0.68
N GLY A 110 -7.19 -7.32 -0.14
CA GLY A 110 -7.13 -8.16 1.07
C GLY A 110 -6.35 -9.47 0.93
N GLY A 111 -5.67 -9.72 -0.19
CA GLY A 111 -4.90 -10.93 -0.44
C GLY A 111 -3.82 -10.71 -1.51
N GLY A 112 -2.63 -11.24 -1.26
CA GLY A 112 -1.57 -11.30 -2.26
C GLY A 112 -1.83 -12.44 -3.23
N TYR A 113 -2.02 -12.14 -4.52
CA TYR A 113 -1.94 -13.14 -5.57
C TYR A 113 -0.49 -13.21 -6.05
N GLY A 114 0.12 -14.39 -5.94
CA GLY A 114 1.45 -14.68 -6.45
C GLY A 114 1.40 -15.96 -7.25
N ASP A 115 1.60 -15.85 -8.56
CA ASP A 115 1.74 -17.00 -9.45
C ASP A 115 3.07 -16.89 -10.18
N LYS A 116 3.68 -18.04 -10.47
CA LYS A 116 4.95 -18.13 -11.17
C LYS A 116 4.73 -18.85 -12.49
N LEU A 117 5.12 -18.22 -13.58
CA LEU A 117 5.27 -18.92 -14.85
C LEU A 117 6.54 -19.77 -14.77
N PHE A 118 6.37 -21.09 -14.79
CA PHE A 118 7.49 -22.02 -14.70
C PHE A 118 8.23 -22.12 -16.04
N PRO A 119 9.55 -22.34 -16.07
CA PRO A 119 10.34 -22.49 -17.30
C PRO A 119 9.78 -23.46 -18.36
N PRO A 120 9.06 -24.54 -18.04
CA PRO A 120 8.39 -25.35 -19.06
C PRO A 120 7.33 -24.61 -19.89
N THR A 121 6.85 -23.45 -19.44
CA THR A 121 5.98 -22.57 -20.24
C THR A 121 6.75 -21.69 -21.22
N ILE A 122 8.09 -21.67 -21.17
CA ILE A 122 8.94 -20.90 -22.08
C ILE A 122 9.14 -21.71 -23.36
N GLN A 123 8.72 -21.15 -24.50
CA GLN A 123 8.99 -21.72 -25.82
C GLN A 123 10.26 -21.09 -26.40
N VAL A 124 11.29 -21.92 -26.62
CA VAL A 124 12.52 -21.49 -27.28
C VAL A 124 12.27 -21.41 -28.79
N ASN A 125 12.77 -20.37 -29.44
CA ASN A 125 12.67 -20.21 -30.89
C ASN A 125 13.25 -21.45 -31.59
N PRO A 126 12.51 -22.09 -32.53
CA PRO A 126 12.96 -23.31 -33.21
C PRO A 126 14.25 -23.13 -34.02
N ASN A 127 14.63 -21.89 -34.34
CA ASN A 127 15.86 -21.57 -35.07
C ASN A 127 17.08 -21.37 -34.15
N PHE A 128 16.92 -21.49 -32.82
CA PHE A 128 18.05 -21.45 -31.90
C PHE A 128 18.90 -22.72 -32.05
N THR A 129 20.18 -22.54 -32.37
CA THR A 129 21.12 -23.65 -32.66
C THR A 129 22.02 -24.01 -31.48
N GLY A 130 21.92 -23.28 -30.36
CA GLY A 130 22.68 -23.56 -29.15
C GLY A 130 22.13 -24.72 -28.31
N ALA A 131 22.81 -25.00 -27.21
CA ALA A 131 22.40 -26.00 -26.23
C ALA A 131 21.24 -25.48 -25.38
N ILE A 132 20.22 -26.33 -25.18
CA ILE A 132 19.06 -26.07 -24.33
C ILE A 132 19.05 -27.11 -23.21
N SER A 133 19.03 -26.68 -21.96
CA SER A 133 18.95 -27.57 -20.80
C SER A 133 17.90 -27.08 -19.80
N TYR A 134 17.02 -27.96 -19.36
CA TYR A 134 16.02 -27.67 -18.32
C TYR A 134 16.49 -28.29 -17.00
N GLN A 135 16.70 -27.46 -15.98
CA GLN A 135 17.01 -27.92 -14.63
C GLN A 135 15.75 -27.88 -13.77
N GLY A 136 15.00 -28.98 -13.81
CA GLY A 136 13.74 -29.13 -13.08
C GLY A 136 12.66 -28.18 -13.59
N LEU A 137 11.89 -27.62 -12.66
CA LEU A 137 10.83 -26.65 -12.92
C LEU A 137 11.27 -25.22 -12.60
N ASP A 138 12.56 -24.98 -12.37
CA ASP A 138 13.03 -23.69 -11.84
C ASP A 138 13.94 -22.95 -12.81
N TYR A 139 14.69 -23.67 -13.66
CA TYR A 139 15.62 -23.04 -14.62
C TYR A 139 15.56 -23.64 -16.03
N VAL A 140 15.73 -22.77 -17.03
CA VAL A 140 16.12 -23.12 -18.39
C VAL A 140 17.47 -22.43 -18.69
N SER A 141 18.42 -23.20 -19.21
CA SER A 141 19.74 -22.73 -19.62
C SER A 141 19.84 -22.80 -21.14
N LEU A 142 20.14 -21.66 -21.76
CA LEU A 142 20.42 -21.54 -23.19
C LEU A 142 21.88 -21.15 -23.34
N GLU A 143 22.67 -21.95 -24.05
CA GLU A 143 24.09 -21.70 -24.27
C GLU A 143 24.40 -21.78 -25.76
N GLY A 144 24.84 -20.68 -26.37
CA GLY A 144 25.13 -20.63 -27.80
C GLY A 144 25.33 -19.21 -28.31
N ASP A 145 25.34 -19.07 -29.62
CA ASP A 145 25.34 -17.77 -30.29
C ASP A 145 23.91 -17.23 -30.39
N PHE A 146 23.67 -16.04 -29.85
CA PHE A 146 22.38 -15.35 -29.85
C PHE A 146 22.30 -14.23 -30.90
N GLY A 147 23.35 -14.08 -31.72
CA GLY A 147 23.51 -12.96 -32.64
C GLY A 147 24.27 -11.77 -32.05
N GLN A 148 24.65 -10.84 -32.91
CA GLN A 148 25.37 -9.61 -32.53
C GLN A 148 24.42 -8.49 -32.06
N ASP A 149 23.16 -8.54 -32.50
CA ASP A 149 22.10 -7.59 -32.16
C ASP A 149 20.94 -8.33 -31.48
N PHE A 150 20.08 -7.62 -30.74
CA PHE A 150 18.87 -8.20 -30.16
C PHE A 150 17.92 -8.64 -31.30
N PRO A 151 17.70 -9.95 -31.49
CA PRO A 151 16.96 -10.49 -32.64
C PRO A 151 15.44 -10.39 -32.50
#